data_AF-A0A7C3CGH5-F1
#
_entry.id   AF-A0A7C3CGH5-F1
#
_cell.length_a   1.000
_cell.length_b   1.000
_cell.length_c   1.000
_cell.angle_alpha   90.00
_cell.angle_beta   90.00
_cell.angle_gamma   90.00
#
_symmetry.space_group_name_H-M   'P 1'
#
loop_
_entity.id
_entity.type
_entity.pdbx_description
1 polymer ?
#
loop_
_entity_poly.entity_id
_entity_poly.type
_entity_poly.pdbx_seq_one_letter_code
_entity_poly.pdbx_strand_id
1 'polypeptide(L)'
;MHLPTEFILPDYNQSTIANLAPTLACWFDVPFAGLPPLKDALWQPVTGDVQKVVVILIDALGWNLIQHLRTEIRCLTSAEI
;
A
#
# COMPACT_ATOMS: atom_id res chain seq x y z
N MET A 1 7.07 17.65 4.14
CA MET A 1 7.08 17.34 2.70
C MET A 1 5.79 17.90 2.11
N HIS A 2 5.85 18.93 1.27
CA HIS A 2 4.67 19.46 0.55
C HIS A 2 4.59 18.74 -0.79
N LEU A 3 3.54 17.94 -1.01
CA LEU A 3 3.24 17.33 -2.29
C LEU A 3 2.17 18.17 -3.01
N PRO A 4 2.20 18.23 -4.35
CA PRO A 4 1.12 18.86 -5.12
C PRO A 4 -0.24 18.23 -4.79
N THR A 5 -1.32 19.00 -4.88
CA THR A 5 -2.68 18.56 -4.51
C THR A 5 -3.21 17.38 -5.34
N GLU A 6 -2.68 17.18 -6.54
CA GLU A 6 -2.98 16.04 -7.41
C GLU A 6 -2.36 14.72 -6.93
N PHE A 7 -1.41 14.77 -5.98
CA PHE A 7 -0.84 13.56 -5.38
C PHE A 7 -1.78 13.01 -4.31
N ILE A 8 -2.38 11.86 -4.61
CA ILE A 8 -3.07 11.06 -3.62
C ILE A 8 -2.02 10.29 -2.83
N LEU A 9 -1.91 10.58 -1.53
CA LEU A 9 -1.07 9.80 -0.63
C LEU A 9 -1.63 8.38 -0.48
N PRO A 10 -0.77 7.35 -0.42
CA PRO A 10 -1.26 6.00 -0.17
C PRO A 10 -1.89 5.94 1.22
N ASP A 11 -3.08 5.33 1.30
CA ASP A 11 -3.75 5.06 2.58
C ASP A 11 -3.06 3.87 3.28
N TYR A 12 -1.98 4.17 4.00
CA TYR A 12 -1.26 3.21 4.84
C TYR A 12 -2.04 2.74 6.07
N ASN A 13 -3.25 3.24 6.29
CA ASN A 13 -4.10 2.89 7.41
C ASN A 13 -5.04 1.70 7.07
N GLN A 14 -4.47 0.49 7.04
CA GLN A 14 -5.18 -0.81 6.87
C GLN A 14 -5.71 -1.10 5.46
N SER A 15 -5.24 -0.38 4.44
CA SER A 15 -5.64 -0.55 3.04
C SER A 15 -4.45 -0.83 2.11
N THR A 16 -3.38 -1.48 2.62
CA THR A 16 -2.15 -1.72 1.84
C THR A 16 -1.69 -3.16 1.84
N ILE A 17 -0.80 -3.48 0.90
CA ILE A 17 -0.18 -4.80 0.80
C ILE A 17 0.59 -5.19 2.08
N ALA A 18 1.14 -4.23 2.81
CA ALA A 18 1.86 -4.47 4.05
C ALA A 18 0.94 -4.96 5.19
N ASN A 19 -0.39 -4.84 5.03
CA ASN A 19 -1.37 -5.37 5.96
C ASN A 19 -1.71 -6.85 5.71
N LEU A 20 -1.20 -7.48 4.64
CA LEU A 20 -1.46 -8.90 4.37
C LEU A 20 -0.84 -9.84 5.40
N ALA A 21 0.44 -9.65 5.74
CA ALA A 21 1.12 -10.46 6.73
C ALA A 21 0.40 -10.47 8.11
N PRO A 22 0.01 -9.32 8.68
CA PRO A 22 -0.78 -9.31 9.92
C PRO A 22 -2.20 -9.88 9.74
N THR A 23 -2.84 -9.77 8.57
CA THR A 23 -4.12 -10.47 8.30
C THR A 23 -3.98 -11.99 8.36
N LEU A 24 -2.94 -12.55 7.73
CA LEU A 24 -2.66 -13.99 7.79
C LEU A 24 -2.36 -14.41 9.22
N ALA A 25 -1.57 -13.63 9.95
CA ALA A 25 -1.28 -13.90 11.36
C ALA A 25 -2.56 -13.96 12.21
N CYS A 26 -3.51 -13.05 11.95
CA CYS A 26 -4.83 -13.05 12.60
C CYS A 26 -5.64 -14.32 12.27
N TRP A 27 -5.64 -14.80 11.02
CA TRP A 27 -6.32 -16.05 10.66
C TRP A 27 -5.75 -17.28 11.35
N PHE A 28 -4.43 -17.32 11.54
CA PHE A 28 -3.75 -18.46 12.15
C PHE A 28 -3.58 -18.32 13.66
N ASP A 29 -4.11 -17.26 14.28
CA ASP A 29 -3.97 -16.96 15.70
C ASP A 29 -2.50 -16.97 16.17
N VAL A 30 -1.63 -16.36 15.36
CA VAL A 30 -0.19 -16.24 15.66
C VAL A 30 0.21 -14.80 15.97
N PRO A 31 1.13 -14.56 16.93
CA PRO A 31 1.59 -13.22 17.24
C PRO A 31 2.42 -12.66 16.07
N PHE A 32 2.15 -11.41 15.71
CA PHE A 32 2.88 -10.71 14.65
C PHE A 32 3.15 -9.26 15.06
N ALA A 33 4.41 -8.84 14.92
CA ALA A 33 4.82 -7.46 15.18
C ALA A 33 4.93 -6.70 13.85
N GLY A 34 4.03 -5.75 13.61
CA GLY A 34 4.00 -4.98 12.37
C GLY A 34 2.79 -4.05 12.30
N LEU A 35 2.35 -3.73 11.08
CA LEU A 35 1.11 -2.99 10.86
C LEU A 35 -0.11 -3.77 11.38
N PRO A 36 -1.25 -3.10 11.62
CA PRO A 36 -2.51 -3.79 11.87
C PRO A 36 -2.93 -4.66 10.65
N PRO A 37 -3.80 -5.67 10.84
CA PRO A 37 -4.40 -6.40 9.73
C PRO A 37 -5.20 -5.47 8.80
N LEU A 38 -5.56 -5.96 7.62
CA LEU A 38 -6.53 -5.30 6.73
C LEU A 38 -7.84 -5.00 7.49
N LYS A 39 -8.64 -4.06 6.99
CA LYS A 39 -10.00 -3.84 7.51
C LYS A 39 -10.81 -5.14 7.43
N ASP A 40 -11.53 -5.51 8.48
CA ASP A 40 -12.30 -6.77 8.59
C ASP A 40 -13.16 -7.06 7.35
N ALA A 41 -13.82 -6.04 6.80
CA ALA A 41 -14.66 -6.15 5.61
C ALA A 41 -13.91 -6.64 4.34
N LEU A 42 -12.58 -6.61 4.33
CA LEU A 42 -11.75 -7.04 3.19
C LEU A 42 -11.33 -8.51 3.26
N TRP A 43 -11.50 -9.19 4.39
CA TRP A 43 -10.98 -10.54 4.59
C TRP A 43 -11.83 -11.46 5.46
N GLN A 44 -12.81 -10.93 6.20
CA GLN A 44 -13.84 -11.75 6.84
C GLN A 44 -14.73 -12.41 5.77
N PRO A 45 -15.32 -13.58 6.08
CA PRO A 45 -16.22 -14.25 5.16
C PRO A 45 -17.36 -13.33 4.71
N VAL A 46 -17.57 -13.22 3.39
CA VAL A 46 -18.70 -12.48 2.85
C VAL A 46 -19.95 -13.32 3.06
N THR A 47 -20.95 -12.77 3.77
CA THR A 47 -22.23 -13.45 3.99
C THR A 47 -23.17 -13.26 2.81
N GLY A 48 -23.89 -14.31 2.39
CA GLY A 48 -24.86 -14.28 1.29
C GLY A 48 -24.49 -15.20 0.12
N ASP A 49 -25.25 -15.15 -0.98
CA ASP A 49 -24.99 -15.92 -2.19
C ASP A 49 -23.97 -15.21 -3.09
N VAL A 50 -22.70 -15.26 -2.67
CA VAL A 50 -21.58 -14.58 -3.35
C VAL A 50 -20.95 -15.54 -4.35
N GLN A 51 -21.07 -15.22 -5.64
CA GLN A 51 -20.52 -16.06 -6.70
C GLN A 51 -19.01 -15.86 -6.95
N LYS A 52 -18.45 -14.69 -6.61
CA LYS A 52 -17.03 -14.37 -6.87
C LYS A 52 -16.49 -13.24 -6.01
N VAL A 53 -15.28 -13.41 -5.47
CA VAL A 53 -14.50 -12.35 -4.81
C VAL A 53 -13.27 -12.05 -5.66
N VAL A 54 -13.07 -10.77 -6.01
CA VAL A 54 -11.87 -10.31 -6.74
C VAL A 54 -11.12 -9.35 -5.83
N VAL A 55 -9.94 -9.76 -5.36
CA VAL A 55 -9.04 -8.90 -4.58
C VAL A 55 -8.02 -8.30 -5.53
N ILE A 56 -8.02 -6.97 -5.66
CA ILE A 56 -7.03 -6.24 -6.47
C ILE A 56 -6.01 -5.64 -5.52
N LEU A 57 -4.80 -6.21 -5.52
CA LEU A 57 -3.64 -5.64 -4.84
C LEU A 57 -2.88 -4.80 -5.86
N ILE A 58 -2.92 -3.48 -5.69
CA ILE A 58 -2.12 -2.57 -6.50
C ILE A 58 -0.87 -2.27 -5.70
N ASP A 59 0.27 -2.79 -6.15
CA ASP A 59 1.55 -2.32 -5.64
C ASP A 59 1.71 -0.86 -6.05
N ALA A 60 2.07 -0.01 -5.09
CA ALA A 60 2.36 1.39 -5.35
C ALA A 60 3.72 1.47 -6.07
N LEU A 61 3.72 1.14 -7.36
CA LEU A 61 4.80 1.26 -8.35
C LEU A 61 5.37 2.68 -8.48
N GLY A 62 4.95 3.61 -7.63
CA GLY A 62 5.32 5.01 -7.66
C GLY A 62 6.51 5.35 -6.77
N TRP A 63 6.68 4.80 -5.56
CA TRP A 63 7.64 5.44 -4.63
C TRP A 63 9.10 5.31 -5.08
N ASN A 64 9.54 4.10 -5.44
CA ASN A 64 10.90 3.89 -5.94
C ASN A 64 11.12 4.61 -7.28
N LEU A 65 10.11 4.60 -8.17
CA LEU A 65 10.15 5.32 -9.43
C LEU A 65 10.22 6.85 -9.21
N ILE A 66 9.44 7.39 -8.28
CA ILE A 66 9.44 8.80 -7.89
C ILE A 66 10.80 9.17 -7.28
N GLN A 67 11.40 8.32 -6.44
CA GLN A 67 12.73 8.57 -5.91
C GLN A 67 13.79 8.57 -7.02
N HIS A 68 13.68 7.65 -7.98
CA HIS A 68 14.56 7.57 -9.13
C HIS A 68 14.46 8.84 -10.00
N LEU A 69 13.24 9.21 -10.40
CA LEU A 69 12.97 10.42 -11.18
C LEU A 69 13.40 11.70 -10.45
N ARG A 70 13.18 11.78 -9.13
CA ARG A 70 13.68 12.92 -8.31
C ARG A 70 15.20 12.99 -8.31
N THR A 71 15.88 11.84 -8.27
CA THR A 71 17.33 11.79 -8.31
C THR A 71 17.84 12.26 -9.66
N GLU A 72 17.24 11.80 -10.76
CA GLU A 72 17.60 12.23 -12.12
C GLU A 72 17.36 13.73 -12.34
N ILE A 73 16.20 14.27 -11.96
CA ILE A 73 15.90 15.71 -12.09
C ILE A 73 16.87 16.55 -11.27
N ARG A 74 17.24 16.11 -10.05
CA ARG A 74 18.21 16.80 -9.21
C ARG A 74 19.62 16.80 -9.82
N CYS A 75 20.02 15.70 -10.46
CA CYS A 75 21.30 15.64 -11.17
C CYS A 75 21.34 16.57 -12.38
N LEU A 76 20.25 16.64 -13.15
CA LEU A 76 20.15 17.53 -14.32
C LEU A 76 20.19 19.01 -13.91
N THR A 77 19.44 19.39 -12.88
CA THR A 77 19.44 20.76 -12.34
C THR A 77 20.74 21.17 -11.63
N SER A 78 21.57 20.20 -11.21
CA SER A 78 22.89 20.45 -10.63
C SER A 78 24.02 20.53 -11.69
N ALA A 79 23.73 20.14 -12.94
CA ALA A 79 24.69 20.17 -14.05
C ALA A 79 24.60 21.46 -14.91
N GLU A 80 23.63 22.34 -14.63
CA GLU A 80 23.39 23.61 -15.33
C GLU A 80 23.95 24.85 -14.58
N ILE A 81 24.88 24.66 -13.62
CA ILE A 81 25.63 25.74 -12.94
C ILE A 81 27.12 25.61 -13.23
#